data_AF-A0A2Z2M5I8-F1
#
_entry.id   AF-A0A2Z2M5I8-F1
#
_cell.length_a   1.000
_cell.length_b   1.000
_cell.length_c   1.000
_cell.angle_alpha   90.00
_cell.angle_beta   90.00
_cell.angle_gamma   90.00
#
_symmetry.space_group_name_H-M   'P 1'
#
loop_
_entity.id
_entity.type
_entity.pdbx_description
1 polymer ?
#
loop_
_entity_poly.entity_id
_entity_poly.type
_entity_poly.pdbx_seq_one_letter_code
_entity_poly.pdbx_strand_id
1 'polypeptide(L)'
;MSEMIVVLPKERFKAIKGKDINALLRENLPKAEETLKAEREEFLREKVAKLEEKLREMESEIEELREFYEKALKDKELMMSEREGLRKENAELRAKVEERRSELEKVHKS
;
A
#
# COMPACT_ATOMS: atom_id res chain seq x y z
N MET A 1 43.96 6.85 5.46
CA MET A 1 43.68 7.42 4.13
C MET A 1 43.51 6.27 3.17
N SER A 2 42.40 6.20 2.43
CA SER A 2 42.23 5.17 1.40
C SER A 2 43.07 5.53 0.19
N GLU A 3 43.96 4.65 -0.24
CA GLU A 3 44.67 4.78 -1.52
C GLU A 3 43.68 4.55 -2.66
N MET A 4 43.72 5.43 -3.67
CA MET A 4 42.94 5.29 -4.90
C MET A 4 43.90 5.04 -6.05
N ILE A 5 43.81 3.86 -6.67
CA ILE A 5 44.63 3.46 -7.81
C ILE A 5 43.82 3.70 -9.08
N VAL A 6 44.28 4.63 -9.92
CA VAL A 6 43.68 4.89 -11.23
C VAL A 6 44.47 4.12 -12.29
N VAL A 7 43.84 3.10 -12.87
CA VAL A 7 44.43 2.31 -13.95
C VAL A 7 44.00 2.87 -15.29
N LEU A 8 44.97 3.17 -16.16
CA LEU A 8 44.72 3.76 -17.47
C LEU A 8 45.22 2.84 -18.59
N PRO A 9 44.52 2.82 -19.74
CA PRO A 9 45.04 2.19 -20.96
C PRO A 9 46.35 2.83 -21.41
N LYS A 10 47.21 2.03 -22.05
CA LYS A 10 48.57 2.43 -22.46
C LYS A 10 48.59 3.68 -23.33
N GLU A 11 47.59 3.84 -24.21
CA GLU A 11 47.46 5.00 -25.10
C GLU A 11 47.17 6.28 -24.30
N ARG A 12 46.27 6.20 -23.32
CA ARG A 12 45.92 7.35 -22.47
C ARG A 12 47.06 7.73 -21.55
N PHE A 13 47.78 6.75 -21.00
CA PHE A 13 48.98 7.01 -20.19
C PHE A 13 50.05 7.76 -20.99
N LYS A 14 50.31 7.37 -22.25
CA LYS A 14 51.24 8.09 -23.12
C LYS A 14 50.84 9.55 -23.35
N ALA A 15 49.54 9.85 -23.45
CA ALA A 15 49.03 11.20 -23.69
C ALA A 15 49.18 12.17 -22.51
N ILE A 16 49.33 11.63 -21.29
CA ILE A 16 49.56 12.39 -20.04
C ILE A 16 51.02 12.30 -19.55
N LYS A 17 51.82 11.41 -20.15
CA LYS A 17 53.23 11.23 -19.80
C LYS A 17 54.01 12.54 -20.04
N GLY A 18 54.70 13.02 -19.02
CA GLY A 18 55.46 14.27 -19.06
C GLY A 18 54.65 15.54 -18.78
N LYS A 19 53.35 15.43 -18.51
CA LYS A 19 52.52 16.53 -17.99
C LYS A 19 52.48 16.52 -16.46
N ASP A 20 52.19 17.66 -15.85
CA ASP A 20 51.89 17.73 -14.43
C ASP A 20 50.53 17.11 -14.13
N ILE A 21 50.55 15.90 -13.57
CA ILE A 21 49.36 15.15 -13.21
C ILE A 21 48.57 15.86 -12.11
N ASN A 22 49.24 16.52 -11.16
CA ASN A 22 48.55 17.21 -10.07
C ASN A 22 47.76 18.43 -10.58
N ALA A 23 48.35 19.19 -11.51
CA ALA A 23 47.65 20.30 -12.15
C ALA A 23 46.43 19.80 -12.95
N LEU A 24 46.60 18.73 -13.74
CA LEU A 24 45.50 18.10 -14.49
C LEU A 24 44.37 17.61 -13.58
N LEU A 25 44.70 16.98 -12.46
CA LEU A 25 43.71 16.53 -11.49
C LEU A 25 42.96 17.72 -10.88
N ARG A 26 43.66 18.77 -10.44
CA ARG A 26 43.03 19.96 -9.86
C ARG A 26 42.09 20.67 -10.84
N GLU A 27 42.45 20.71 -12.12
CA GLU A 27 41.63 21.33 -13.16
C GLU A 27 40.35 20.52 -13.46
N ASN A 28 40.45 19.18 -13.43
CA ASN A 28 39.34 18.30 -13.81
C ASN A 28 38.50 17.82 -12.62
N LEU A 29 39.00 17.93 -11.39
CA LEU A 29 38.28 17.51 -10.18
C LEU A 29 36.92 18.22 -10.02
N PRO A 30 36.79 19.55 -10.23
CA PRO A 30 35.49 20.22 -10.12
C PRO A 30 34.47 19.69 -11.13
N LYS A 31 34.90 19.37 -12.36
CA LYS A 31 34.03 18.81 -13.40
C LYS A 31 33.54 17.42 -13.00
N ALA A 32 34.43 16.58 -12.46
CA ALA A 32 34.05 15.25 -11.98
C ALA A 32 33.07 15.34 -10.79
N GLU A 33 33.28 16.27 -9.86
CA GLU A 33 32.36 16.52 -8.76
C GLU A 33 30.98 16.98 -9.26
N GLU A 34 30.94 17.85 -10.27
CA GLU A 34 29.69 18.31 -10.88
C GLU A 34 28.93 17.15 -11.55
N THR A 35 29.63 16.31 -12.32
CA THR A 35 29.03 15.09 -12.90
C THR A 35 28.45 14.18 -11.82
N LEU A 36 29.21 13.90 -10.75
CA LEU A 36 28.74 13.03 -9.66
C LEU A 36 27.56 13.62 -8.91
N LYS A 37 27.50 14.95 -8.75
CA LYS A 37 26.34 15.63 -8.15
C LYS A 37 25.11 15.48 -9.04
N ALA A 38 25.26 15.67 -10.35
CA ALA A 38 24.17 15.52 -11.31
C ALA A 38 23.63 14.07 -11.34
N GLU A 39 24.51 13.07 -11.41
CA GLU A 39 24.13 11.65 -11.35
C GLU A 39 23.42 11.30 -10.03
N ARG A 40 23.91 11.83 -8.91
CA ARG A 40 23.27 11.62 -7.61
C ARG A 40 21.90 12.28 -7.55
N GLU A 41 21.75 13.47 -8.10
CA GLU A 41 20.46 14.17 -8.15
C GLU A 41 19.46 13.39 -8.99
N GLU A 42 19.86 12.91 -10.17
CA GLU A 42 19.02 12.07 -11.03
C GLU A 42 18.59 10.79 -10.31
N PHE A 43 19.53 10.08 -9.69
CA PHE A 43 19.23 8.90 -8.88
C PHE A 43 18.23 9.20 -7.75
N LEU A 44 18.40 10.32 -7.05
CA LEU A 44 17.48 10.71 -5.98
C LEU A 44 16.10 11.06 -6.53
N ARG A 45 16.01 11.75 -7.66
CA ARG A 45 14.73 12.06 -8.31
C ARG A 45 13.98 10.79 -8.71
N GLU A 46 14.66 9.80 -9.27
CA GLU A 46 14.05 8.49 -9.57
C GLU A 46 13.52 7.79 -8.31
N LYS A 47 14.28 7.85 -7.21
CA LYS A 47 13.86 7.27 -5.92
C LYS A 47 12.64 7.97 -5.37
N VAL A 48 12.59 9.31 -5.43
CA VAL A 48 11.43 10.09 -5.02
C VAL A 48 10.20 9.72 -5.84
N ALA A 49 10.32 9.68 -7.17
CA ALA A 49 9.20 9.32 -8.05
C ALA A 49 8.62 7.93 -7.71
N LYS A 50 9.47 6.93 -7.48
CA LYS A 50 9.05 5.58 -7.06
C LYS A 50 8.36 5.56 -5.69
N LEU A 51 8.78 6.42 -4.77
CA LEU A 51 8.15 6.52 -3.45
C LEU A 51 6.79 7.22 -3.54
N GLU A 52 6.67 8.25 -4.36
CA GLU A 52 5.40 8.93 -4.61
C GLU A 52 4.38 8.03 -5.30
N GLU A 53 4.81 7.20 -6.25
CA GLU A 53 3.96 6.19 -6.88
C GLU A 53 3.41 5.20 -5.85
N LYS A 54 4.28 4.62 -5.02
CA LYS A 54 3.87 3.73 -3.94
C LYS A 54 2.94 4.39 -2.93
N LEU A 55 3.17 5.66 -2.61
CA LEU A 55 2.30 6.40 -1.71
C LEU A 55 0.88 6.50 -2.29
N ARG A 56 0.77 6.83 -3.57
CA ARG A 56 -0.53 6.89 -4.28
C ARG A 56 -1.23 5.54 -4.33
N GLU A 57 -0.49 4.45 -4.57
CA GLU A 57 -1.03 3.09 -4.54
C GLU A 57 -1.60 2.76 -3.15
N MET A 58 -0.83 3.01 -2.09
CA MET A 58 -1.28 2.77 -0.72
C MET A 58 -2.49 3.63 -0.33
N GLU A 59 -2.54 4.89 -0.76
CA GLU A 59 -3.70 5.76 -0.53
C GLU A 59 -4.95 5.20 -1.23
N SER A 60 -4.82 4.68 -2.45
CA SER A 60 -5.92 4.02 -3.18
C SER A 60 -6.41 2.77 -2.45
N GLU A 61 -5.50 1.90 -2.02
CA GLU A 61 -5.86 0.67 -1.28
C GLU A 61 -6.58 0.99 0.04
N ILE A 62 -6.18 2.05 0.74
CA ILE A 62 -6.84 2.50 1.97
C ILE A 62 -8.28 2.96 1.69
N GLU A 63 -8.50 3.67 0.59
CA GLU A 63 -9.83 4.15 0.22
C GLU A 63 -10.75 2.98 -0.15
N GLU A 64 -10.26 2.02 -0.92
CA GLU A 64 -10.99 0.78 -1.23
C GLU A 64 -11.37 0.00 0.04
N LEU A 65 -10.45 -0.11 0.99
CA LEU A 65 -10.71 -0.77 2.27
C LEU A 65 -11.77 -0.04 3.10
N ARG A 66 -11.79 1.30 3.07
CA ARG A 66 -12.82 2.11 3.73
C ARG A 66 -14.19 1.86 3.12
N GLU A 67 -14.31 1.89 1.80
CA GLU A 67 -15.56 1.62 1.09
C GLU A 67 -16.08 0.21 1.39
N PHE A 68 -15.18 -0.79 1.37
CA PHE A 68 -15.52 -2.16 1.71
C PHE A 68 -16.04 -2.27 3.15
N TYR A 69 -15.37 -1.60 4.10
CA TYR A 69 -15.77 -1.61 5.49
C TYR A 69 -17.14 -0.95 5.72
N GLU A 70 -17.40 0.19 5.08
CA GLU A 70 -18.72 0.84 5.15
C GLU A 70 -19.83 -0.04 4.58
N LYS A 71 -19.57 -0.72 3.46
CA LYS A 71 -20.52 -1.68 2.88
C LYS A 71 -20.79 -2.83 3.84
N ALA A 72 -19.74 -3.41 4.42
CA ALA A 72 -19.87 -4.49 5.39
C ALA A 72 -20.66 -4.08 6.65
N LEU A 73 -20.53 -2.83 7.10
CA LEU A 73 -21.34 -2.30 8.19
C LEU A 73 -22.82 -2.22 7.83
N LYS A 74 -23.15 -1.68 6.65
CA LYS A 74 -24.54 -1.59 6.16
C LYS A 74 -25.17 -2.99 6.02
N ASP A 75 -24.43 -3.93 5.44
CA ASP A 75 -24.89 -5.32 5.28
C ASP A 75 -25.14 -5.97 6.64
N LYS A 76 -24.26 -5.73 7.62
CA LYS A 76 -24.43 -6.23 8.99
C LYS A 76 -25.69 -5.66 9.65
N GLU A 77 -25.94 -4.37 9.51
CA GLU A 77 -27.14 -3.72 10.06
C GLU A 77 -28.42 -4.29 9.44
N LEU A 78 -28.43 -4.47 8.12
CA LEU A 78 -29.54 -5.09 7.41
C LEU A 78 -29.82 -6.50 7.92
N MET A 79 -28.79 -7.35 7.99
CA MET A 79 -28.90 -8.73 8.49
C MET A 79 -29.38 -8.79 9.94
N MET A 80 -28.96 -7.83 10.77
CA MET A 80 -29.43 -7.71 12.15
C MET A 80 -30.92 -7.36 12.23
N SER A 81 -31.38 -6.43 11.38
CA SER A 81 -32.79 -6.05 11.30
C SER A 81 -33.68 -7.19 10.81
N GLU A 82 -33.25 -7.93 9.78
CA GLU A 82 -33.96 -9.09 9.25
C GLU A 82 -34.06 -10.19 10.30
N ARG A 83 -32.96 -10.46 11.02
CA ARG A 83 -32.95 -11.44 12.12
C ARG A 83 -33.93 -11.07 13.22
N GLU A 84 -34.06 -9.78 13.53
CA GLU A 84 -35.03 -9.33 14.53
C GLU A 84 -36.47 -9.49 14.05
N GLY A 85 -36.74 -9.17 12.78
CA GLY A 85 -38.04 -9.41 12.14
C GLY A 85 -38.44 -10.89 12.20
N LEU A 86 -37.55 -11.78 11.80
CA LEU A 86 -37.77 -13.24 11.84
C LEU A 86 -37.98 -13.77 13.27
N ARG A 87 -37.36 -13.15 14.28
CA ARG A 87 -37.59 -13.49 15.69
C ARG A 87 -38.99 -13.13 16.14
N LYS A 88 -39.47 -11.93 15.78
CA LYS A 88 -40.84 -11.48 16.09
C LYS A 88 -41.87 -12.37 15.41
N GLU A 89 -41.69 -12.62 14.11
CA GLU A 89 -42.59 -13.50 13.35
C GLU A 89 -42.61 -14.93 13.92
N ASN A 90 -41.46 -15.50 14.27
CA ASN A 90 -41.42 -16.82 14.93
C ASN A 90 -42.15 -16.83 16.27
N ALA A 91 -42.02 -15.78 17.08
CA ALA A 91 -42.71 -15.68 18.36
C ALA A 91 -44.24 -15.64 18.17
N GLU A 92 -44.73 -14.85 17.21
CA GLU A 92 -46.15 -14.78 16.87
C GLU A 92 -46.68 -16.11 16.33
N LEU A 93 -45.95 -16.76 15.43
CA LEU A 93 -46.34 -18.06 14.89
C LEU A 93 -46.40 -19.13 15.99
N ARG A 94 -45.42 -19.15 16.91
CA ARG A 94 -45.43 -20.06 18.07
C ARG A 94 -46.65 -19.80 18.96
N ALA A 95 -46.97 -18.55 19.25
CA ALA A 95 -48.15 -18.20 20.04
C ALA A 95 -49.46 -18.68 19.38
N LYS A 96 -49.61 -18.46 18.07
CA LYS A 96 -50.77 -18.93 17.29
C LYS A 96 -50.88 -20.46 17.28
N VAL A 97 -49.75 -21.17 17.18
CA VAL A 97 -49.73 -22.64 17.22
C VAL A 97 -50.13 -23.15 18.61
N GLU A 98 -49.62 -22.54 19.68
CA GLU A 98 -49.97 -22.89 21.07
C GLU A 98 -51.46 -22.67 21.35
N GLU A 99 -52.01 -21.54 20.89
CA GLU A 99 -53.44 -21.21 21.00
C GLU A 99 -54.30 -22.27 20.31
N ARG A 100 -54.05 -22.55 19.03
CA ARG A 100 -54.77 -23.58 18.27
C ARG A 100 -54.65 -24.96 18.90
N ARG A 101 -53.48 -25.32 19.43
CA ARG A 101 -53.27 -26.59 20.13
C ARG A 101 -54.15 -26.67 21.39
N SER A 102 -54.22 -25.58 22.16
CA SER A 102 -55.06 -25.50 23.35
C SER A 102 -56.56 -25.57 23.04
N GLU A 103 -57.00 -24.98 21.93
CA GLU A 103 -58.38 -25.07 21.44
C GLU A 103 -58.75 -26.50 21.05
N LEU A 104 -57.88 -27.17 20.28
CA LEU A 104 -58.07 -28.57 19.88
C LEU A 104 -58.12 -29.52 21.09
N GLU A 105 -57.29 -29.30 22.10
CA GLU A 105 -57.33 -30.09 23.34
C GLU A 105 -58.61 -29.87 24.14
N LYS A 106 -59.21 -28.67 24.11
CA LYS A 106 -60.50 -28.41 24.74
C LYS A 106 -61.65 -29.09 23.98
N VAL A 107 -61.62 -29.07 22.64
CA VAL A 107 -62.64 -29.74 21.81
C VAL A 107 -62.59 -31.26 21.97
N HIS A 108 -61.41 -31.88 22.05
CA HIS A 108 -61.30 -33.34 22.24
C HIS A 108 -61.60 -33.83 23.67
N LYS A 109 -61.68 -32.94 24.66
CA LYS A 109 -62.02 -33.27 26.06
C LYS A 109 -63.50 -33.06 26.41
N SER A 110 -64.28 -32.45 25.50
CA SER A 110 -65.74 -32.33 25.59
C SER A 110 -66.44 -33.44 24.83
#